data_AF-A0A9W7AMS8-F1
#
_entry.id   AF-A0A9W7AMS8-F1
#
_cell.length_a   1.000
_cell.length_b   1.000
_cell.length_c   1.000
_cell.angle_alpha   90.00
_cell.angle_beta   90.00
_cell.angle_gamma   90.00
#
_symmetry.space_group_name_H-M   'P 1'
#
loop_
_entity.id
_entity.type
_entity.pdbx_description
1 polymer ?
#
loop_
_entity_poly.entity_id
_entity_poly.type
_entity_poly.pdbx_seq_one_letter_code
_entity_poly.pdbx_strand_id
1 'polypeptide(L)'
;MLTYLRSAALNDANIDFKPKTRECVYYKEPRGRIWRAAIIASVARQSSTPYTLQVRRNGTVASERKVSRELLKRVDPEAEEYREYEEDFKVLADVLAREKKKKKTKDEAEDSSAQAQAESVIPYLPLHEALEGEKVAKKKPQMLRIATFNVCHLGGVHVPPVDRDRDGVTTRGPKKLSWEKVLNLAATVKGSLADAVVLQEVDTGARAAVSCVAREIGPDWRVVLTGATSNNPTSHGAKECYALIYNESRVKEVLGGAGAAAEGSLRVQSFMYDRMNTGDSAFRSDAGWGNGNRADFTFAGASGARLPGFFRIHHSGSERSLVLGTIHAAFSNADVRELQFKAIKSLLPETLDSGRVIFALLGDFNSDATNTRNMASSVSFADTAQGSAFAEDLKERSFVNVSSPNNATSIGGMHYDEVFVPSAVHGRRHAHVFPTRPRFEALAAYAKNGSGDGGGGAGEQFDPKVVFTPVEMRSRNSSKTDELTTFNSEVYTDHFLVFVDLEFKGDAEGSFSKMTVAELRAELKKRNQKVSGKKAELIARLTAEGGGD
;
A
#
# COMPACT_ATOMS: atom_id res chain seq x y z
N MET A 1 55.65 -6.48 33.69
CA MET A 1 55.68 -7.93 34.01
C MET A 1 54.24 -8.47 34.06
N LEU A 2 53.49 -8.35 32.95
CA LEU A 2 52.12 -8.86 32.77
C LEU A 2 51.76 -8.64 31.29
N THR A 3 52.33 -9.45 30.42
CA THR A 3 51.93 -9.58 29.01
C THR A 3 52.48 -10.89 28.47
N TYR A 4 51.70 -11.57 27.63
CA TYR A 4 52.16 -12.62 26.72
C TYR A 4 52.58 -13.98 27.33
N LEU A 5 51.60 -14.80 27.69
CA LEU A 5 51.68 -16.25 27.46
C LEU A 5 50.40 -16.73 26.77
N ARG A 6 50.44 -16.71 25.43
CA ARG A 6 49.62 -17.51 24.52
C ARG A 6 49.70 -18.97 24.98
N SER A 7 48.59 -19.66 25.23
CA SER A 7 47.73 -20.27 24.21
C SER A 7 48.52 -21.01 23.12
N ALA A 8 49.35 -21.99 23.51
CA ALA A 8 50.11 -22.84 22.60
C ALA A 8 49.67 -24.32 22.62
N ALA A 9 48.42 -24.63 23.00
CA ALA A 9 47.91 -26.01 23.01
C ALA A 9 46.52 -26.20 22.37
N LEU A 10 46.02 -25.21 21.62
CA LEU A 10 44.72 -25.29 20.91
C LEU A 10 44.84 -25.03 19.40
N ASN A 11 46.06 -25.03 18.86
CA ASN A 11 46.34 -24.67 17.47
C ASN A 11 46.36 -25.83 16.46
N ASP A 12 45.72 -26.96 16.78
CA ASP A 12 45.13 -27.82 15.72
C ASP A 12 43.78 -27.24 15.29
N ALA A 13 43.79 -25.94 14.99
CA ALA A 13 42.62 -25.22 14.54
C ALA A 13 42.22 -25.80 13.19
N ASN A 14 41.04 -26.40 13.16
CA ASN A 14 40.38 -26.96 12.00
C ASN A 14 39.90 -25.81 11.08
N ILE A 15 40.86 -25.04 10.54
CA ILE A 15 40.64 -23.75 9.84
C ILE A 15 39.73 -23.93 8.61
N ASP A 16 39.66 -25.15 8.06
CA ASP A 16 38.83 -25.48 6.90
C ASP A 16 37.50 -26.16 7.23
N PHE A 17 37.19 -26.44 8.51
CA PHE A 17 35.93 -27.09 8.87
C PHE A 17 34.75 -26.12 8.78
N LYS A 18 34.00 -26.20 7.68
CA LYS A 18 32.77 -25.43 7.42
C LYS A 18 31.57 -26.39 7.49
N PRO A 19 31.10 -26.73 8.71
CA PRO A 19 30.09 -27.75 8.83
C PRO A 19 28.75 -27.29 8.27
N LYS A 20 28.03 -28.24 7.68
CA LYS A 20 26.73 -28.00 7.05
C LYS A 20 25.60 -28.31 8.04
N THR A 21 24.42 -27.77 7.77
CA THR A 21 23.20 -28.19 8.46
C THR A 21 23.03 -29.71 8.33
N ARG A 22 22.65 -30.36 9.43
CA ARG A 22 22.47 -31.82 9.56
C ARG A 22 23.75 -32.65 9.53
N GLU A 23 24.89 -32.03 9.81
CA GLU A 23 26.14 -32.74 10.05
C GLU A 23 26.27 -33.11 11.54
N CYS A 24 26.72 -34.33 11.82
CA CYS A 24 27.08 -34.75 13.17
C CYS A 24 28.43 -34.15 13.55
N VAL A 25 28.54 -33.63 14.77
CA VAL A 25 29.75 -32.96 15.28
C VAL A 25 30.01 -33.36 16.73
N TYR A 26 31.27 -33.26 17.14
CA TYR A 26 31.60 -33.14 18.56
C TYR A 26 31.48 -31.68 18.98
N TYR A 27 30.88 -31.44 20.14
CA TYR A 27 30.85 -30.13 20.77
C TYR A 27 31.39 -30.19 22.20
N LYS A 28 32.27 -29.24 22.54
CA LYS A 28 32.83 -29.10 23.89
C LYS A 28 31.94 -28.19 24.74
N GLU A 29 31.46 -28.69 25.87
CA GLU A 29 30.65 -27.85 26.77
C GLU A 29 31.47 -26.72 27.39
N PRO A 30 30.93 -25.49 27.54
CA PRO A 30 31.71 -24.35 28.04
C PRO A 30 32.13 -24.50 29.51
N ARG A 31 31.37 -25.29 30.29
CA ARG A 31 31.57 -25.49 31.73
C ARG A 31 32.07 -26.89 32.11
N GLY A 32 32.13 -27.82 31.15
CA GLY A 32 32.60 -29.18 31.37
C GLY A 32 33.73 -29.48 30.39
N ARG A 33 34.81 -30.12 30.83
CA ARG A 33 35.86 -30.63 29.91
C ARG A 33 35.37 -31.86 29.10
N ILE A 34 34.07 -31.98 28.89
CA ILE A 34 33.39 -33.13 28.32
C ILE A 34 32.95 -32.77 26.90
N TRP A 35 33.23 -33.66 25.96
CA TRP A 35 32.74 -33.59 24.59
C TRP A 35 31.38 -34.28 24.49
N ARG A 36 30.49 -33.80 23.62
CA ARG A 36 29.22 -34.47 23.33
C ARG A 36 28.98 -34.55 21.84
N ALA A 37 28.28 -35.60 21.43
CA ALA A 37 27.72 -35.71 20.09
C ALA A 37 26.52 -34.76 19.92
N ALA A 38 26.45 -34.06 18.78
CA ALA A 38 25.34 -33.18 18.44
C ALA A 38 25.11 -33.14 16.93
N ILE A 39 23.93 -32.67 16.52
CA ILE A 39 23.60 -32.35 15.12
C ILE A 39 23.48 -30.84 14.96
N ILE A 40 24.03 -30.29 13.88
CA ILE A 40 23.82 -28.88 13.53
C ILE A 40 22.41 -28.69 12.96
N ALA A 41 21.55 -28.00 13.70
CA ALA A 41 20.18 -27.68 13.28
C ALA A 41 20.14 -26.50 12.30
N SER A 42 20.93 -25.46 12.54
CA SER A 42 20.98 -24.27 11.68
C SER A 42 22.33 -23.56 11.69
N VAL A 43 22.63 -22.83 10.60
CA VAL A 43 23.84 -22.02 10.42
C VAL A 43 23.45 -20.59 10.03
N ALA A 44 23.83 -19.59 10.84
CA ALA A 44 23.62 -18.17 10.58
C ALA A 44 24.89 -17.53 10.01
N ARG A 45 24.77 -16.76 8.91
CA ARG A 45 25.94 -16.21 8.18
C ARG A 45 26.62 -15.01 8.87
N GLN A 46 25.98 -14.36 9.84
CA GLN A 46 26.44 -13.09 10.44
C GLN A 46 26.25 -13.05 11.96
N SER A 47 26.70 -14.09 12.68
CA SER A 47 26.59 -14.18 14.15
C SER A 47 27.89 -14.67 14.78
N SER A 48 28.20 -14.18 15.99
CA SER A 48 29.33 -14.65 16.82
C SER A 48 29.14 -16.09 17.33
N THR A 49 27.90 -16.59 17.36
CA THR A 49 27.55 -18.00 17.58
C THR A 49 26.71 -18.49 16.39
N PRO A 50 27.34 -18.79 15.24
CA PRO A 50 26.61 -19.03 14.00
C PRO A 50 25.91 -20.39 13.97
N TYR A 51 26.19 -21.30 14.90
CA TYR A 51 25.64 -22.66 14.87
C TYR A 51 24.60 -22.87 15.97
N THR A 52 23.44 -23.38 15.60
CA THR A 52 22.48 -23.96 16.56
C THR A 52 22.64 -25.47 16.53
N LEU A 53 22.96 -26.07 17.67
CA LEU A 53 23.10 -27.51 17.85
C LEU A 53 21.86 -28.09 18.52
N GLN A 54 21.43 -29.26 18.07
CA GLN A 54 20.56 -30.15 18.83
C GLN A 54 21.45 -31.20 19.50
N VAL A 55 21.57 -31.09 20.82
CA VAL A 55 22.28 -32.08 21.65
C VAL A 55 21.27 -33.15 22.03
N ARG A 56 21.55 -34.41 21.66
CA ARG A 56 20.70 -35.54 22.03
C ARG A 56 21.36 -36.37 23.11
N ARG A 57 20.54 -36.96 23.96
CA ARG A 57 20.94 -37.96 24.96
C ARG A 57 19.93 -39.09 24.89
N ASN A 58 20.40 -40.32 24.71
CA ASN A 58 19.55 -41.51 24.58
C ASN A 58 18.48 -41.37 23.46
N GLY A 59 18.83 -40.74 22.33
CA GLY A 59 17.93 -40.59 21.17
C GLY A 59 16.90 -39.46 21.22
N THR A 60 16.68 -38.82 22.37
CA THR A 60 15.82 -37.63 22.51
C THR A 60 16.60 -36.32 22.44
N VAL A 61 15.99 -35.25 21.88
CA VAL A 61 16.54 -33.89 21.93
C VAL A 61 16.57 -33.45 23.40
N ALA A 62 17.76 -33.41 23.97
CA ALA A 62 17.95 -33.02 25.37
C ALA A 62 18.03 -31.50 25.51
N SER A 63 18.62 -30.80 24.53
CA SER A 63 18.66 -29.33 24.51
C SER A 63 19.06 -28.77 23.15
N GLU A 64 18.69 -27.51 22.89
CA GLU A 64 19.25 -26.69 21.81
C GLU A 64 20.29 -25.71 22.35
N ARG A 65 21.41 -25.55 21.64
CA ARG A 65 22.52 -24.69 22.06
C ARG A 65 23.04 -23.85 20.91
N LYS A 66 23.26 -22.56 21.14
CA LYS A 66 23.98 -21.68 20.22
C LYS A 66 25.46 -21.71 20.55
N VAL A 67 26.30 -21.99 19.56
CA VAL A 67 27.74 -22.21 19.79
C VAL A 67 28.59 -21.52 18.74
N SER A 68 29.80 -21.12 19.14
CA SER A 68 30.84 -20.64 18.22
C SER A 68 31.51 -21.82 17.51
N ARG A 69 32.15 -21.54 16.38
CA ARG A 69 32.86 -22.54 15.56
C ARG A 69 33.96 -23.27 16.33
N GLU A 70 34.65 -22.56 17.23
CA GLU A 70 35.81 -23.04 17.98
C GLU A 70 35.48 -24.19 18.94
N LEU A 71 34.20 -24.33 19.30
CA LEU A 71 33.74 -25.41 20.18
C LEU A 71 33.30 -26.66 19.41
N LEU A 72 33.41 -26.65 18.08
CA LEU A 72 33.03 -27.77 17.21
C LEU A 72 34.26 -28.52 16.70
N LYS A 73 34.18 -29.85 16.68
CA LYS A 73 35.10 -30.72 15.94
C LYS A 73 34.33 -31.65 15.00
N ARG A 74 34.96 -31.97 13.87
CA ARG A 74 34.46 -33.01 12.96
C ARG A 74 34.50 -34.36 13.66
N VAL A 75 33.50 -35.20 13.39
CA VAL A 75 33.49 -36.58 13.86
C VAL A 75 34.57 -37.35 13.09
N ASP A 76 35.53 -37.91 13.83
CA ASP A 76 36.52 -38.85 13.32
C ASP A 76 36.22 -40.23 13.93
N PRO A 77 35.73 -41.20 13.13
CA PRO A 77 35.39 -42.54 13.60
C PRO A 77 36.58 -43.35 14.13
N GLU A 78 37.82 -42.99 13.75
CA GLU A 78 39.04 -43.70 14.16
C GLU A 78 39.65 -43.13 15.45
N ALA A 79 39.19 -41.96 15.91
CA ALA A 79 39.65 -41.34 17.14
C ALA A 79 39.19 -42.13 18.38
N GLU A 80 40.04 -42.21 19.40
CA GLU A 80 39.73 -42.93 20.64
C GLU A 80 38.51 -42.34 21.35
N GLU A 81 38.33 -41.02 21.27
CA GLU A 81 37.15 -40.32 21.80
C GLU A 81 35.84 -40.75 21.11
N TYR A 82 35.90 -41.26 19.87
CA TYR A 82 34.70 -41.77 19.18
C TYR A 82 34.13 -43.01 19.82
N ARG A 83 34.99 -43.88 20.37
CA ARG A 83 34.55 -45.12 21.02
C ARG A 83 33.67 -44.85 22.24
N GLU A 84 33.89 -43.72 22.92
CA GLU A 84 33.05 -43.30 24.07
C GLU A 84 31.64 -42.89 23.63
N TYR A 85 31.46 -42.36 22.42
CA TYR A 85 30.19 -41.82 21.91
C TYR A 85 29.64 -42.58 20.70
N GLU A 86 30.18 -43.75 20.39
CA GLU A 86 29.84 -44.52 19.17
C GLU A 86 28.33 -44.82 19.09
N GLU A 87 27.73 -45.20 20.22
CA GLU A 87 26.30 -45.48 20.32
C GLU A 87 25.44 -44.21 20.11
N ASP A 88 25.88 -43.06 20.63
CA ASP A 88 25.19 -41.78 20.39
C ASP A 88 25.24 -41.41 18.90
N PHE A 89 26.37 -41.62 18.21
CA PHE A 89 26.49 -41.34 16.77
C PHE A 89 25.67 -42.30 15.91
N LYS A 90 25.59 -43.59 16.26
CA LYS A 90 24.70 -44.55 15.59
C LYS A 90 23.24 -44.09 15.67
N VAL A 91 22.79 -43.67 16.84
CA VAL A 91 21.44 -43.14 17.04
C VAL A 91 21.19 -41.86 16.24
N LEU A 92 22.15 -40.94 16.19
CA LEU A 92 22.04 -39.71 15.39
C LEU A 92 22.01 -40.00 13.88
N ALA A 93 22.82 -40.94 13.40
CA ALA A 93 22.83 -41.37 12.00
C ALA A 93 21.48 -41.98 11.58
N ASP A 94 20.89 -42.82 12.43
CA ASP A 94 19.56 -43.41 12.21
C ASP A 94 18.45 -42.35 12.15
N VAL A 95 18.51 -41.33 13.02
CA VAL A 95 17.58 -40.20 12.98
C VAL A 95 17.70 -39.44 11.67
N LEU A 96 18.92 -39.12 11.24
CA LEU A 96 19.16 -38.45 9.96
C LEU A 96 18.68 -39.29 8.76
N ALA A 97 18.85 -40.61 8.81
CA ALA A 97 18.35 -41.53 7.78
C ALA A 97 16.81 -41.54 7.73
N ARG A 98 16.13 -41.57 8.89
CA ARG A 98 14.67 -41.51 8.97
C ARG A 98 14.12 -40.17 8.48
N GLU A 99 14.78 -39.06 8.80
CA GLU A 99 14.41 -37.74 8.29
C GLU A 99 14.61 -37.60 6.78
N LYS A 100 15.71 -38.15 6.24
CA LYS A 100 15.93 -38.22 4.79
C LYS A 100 14.86 -39.06 4.09
N LYS A 101 14.46 -40.19 4.70
CA LYS A 101 13.39 -41.04 4.17
C LYS A 101 12.05 -40.30 4.17
N LYS A 102 11.66 -39.65 5.28
CA LYS A 102 10.45 -38.81 5.37
C LYS A 102 10.45 -37.68 4.34
N LYS A 103 11.61 -37.05 4.10
CA LYS A 103 11.75 -36.02 3.08
C LYS A 103 11.56 -36.60 1.67
N LYS A 104 12.16 -37.74 1.35
CA LYS A 104 11.99 -38.40 0.05
C LYS A 104 10.54 -38.80 -0.24
N THR A 105 9.83 -39.37 0.74
CA THR A 105 8.41 -39.74 0.57
C THR A 105 7.52 -38.51 0.44
N LYS A 106 7.88 -37.41 1.11
CA LYS A 106 7.20 -36.12 0.95
C LYS A 106 7.48 -35.52 -0.43
N ASP A 107 8.72 -35.54 -0.90
CA ASP A 107 9.09 -35.03 -2.22
C ASP A 107 8.39 -35.85 -3.34
N GLU A 108 8.27 -37.18 -3.22
CA GLU A 108 7.54 -38.05 -4.16
C GLU A 108 6.01 -37.83 -4.12
N ALA A 109 5.43 -37.58 -2.94
CA ALA A 109 4.02 -37.20 -2.79
C ALA A 109 3.74 -35.78 -3.34
N GLU A 110 4.72 -34.88 -3.24
CA GLU A 110 4.63 -33.53 -3.78
C GLU A 110 4.77 -33.52 -5.31
N ASP A 111 5.67 -34.32 -5.89
CA ASP A 111 5.83 -34.46 -7.34
C ASP A 111 4.58 -35.06 -8.01
N SER A 112 3.98 -36.10 -7.40
CA SER A 112 2.71 -36.66 -7.90
C SER A 112 1.54 -35.68 -7.78
N SER A 113 1.48 -34.86 -6.73
CA SER A 113 0.49 -33.76 -6.62
C SER A 113 0.76 -32.60 -7.58
N ALA A 114 2.03 -32.30 -7.86
CA ALA A 114 2.43 -31.23 -8.77
C ALA A 114 2.16 -31.61 -10.23
N GLN A 115 2.29 -32.90 -10.57
CA GLN A 115 1.97 -33.42 -11.89
C GLN A 115 0.47 -33.47 -12.15
N ALA A 116 -0.35 -33.82 -11.13
CA ALA A 116 -1.81 -33.71 -11.20
C ALA A 116 -2.30 -32.24 -11.28
N GLN A 117 -1.62 -31.30 -10.62
CA GLN A 117 -1.92 -29.85 -10.70
C GLN A 117 -1.41 -29.18 -11.98
N ALA A 118 -0.42 -29.76 -12.66
CA ALA A 118 0.08 -29.26 -13.94
C ALA A 118 -0.86 -29.56 -15.12
N GLU A 119 -1.78 -30.51 -14.96
CA GLU A 119 -2.82 -30.81 -15.95
C GLU A 119 -4.12 -30.01 -15.72
N SER A 120 -4.27 -29.34 -14.57
CA SER A 120 -5.40 -28.47 -14.22
C SER A 120 -5.01 -26.97 -14.23
N VAL A 121 -4.24 -26.52 -15.23
CA VAL A 121 -3.83 -25.11 -15.33
C VAL A 121 -5.06 -24.25 -15.64
N ILE A 122 -5.69 -23.76 -14.58
CA ILE A 122 -6.70 -22.71 -14.65
C ILE A 122 -6.02 -21.49 -15.26
N PRO A 123 -6.58 -20.88 -16.32
CA PRO A 123 -6.00 -19.69 -16.92
C PRO A 123 -5.93 -18.57 -15.89
N TYR A 124 -4.71 -18.11 -15.62
CA TYR A 124 -4.46 -16.88 -14.88
C TYR A 124 -5.01 -15.71 -15.71
N LEU A 125 -6.03 -15.03 -15.21
CA LEU A 125 -6.53 -13.80 -15.82
C LEU A 125 -5.94 -12.62 -15.03
N PRO A 126 -4.97 -11.87 -15.60
CA PRO A 126 -4.44 -10.69 -14.94
C PRO A 126 -5.56 -9.73 -14.56
N LEU A 127 -5.49 -9.14 -13.36
CA LEU A 127 -6.55 -8.25 -12.86
C LEU A 127 -6.81 -7.10 -13.84
N HIS A 128 -5.77 -6.52 -14.44
CA HIS A 128 -5.97 -5.48 -15.44
C HIS A 128 -6.88 -5.89 -16.59
N GLU A 129 -6.77 -7.13 -17.09
CA GLU A 129 -7.66 -7.67 -18.13
C GLU A 129 -9.10 -7.85 -17.62
N ALA A 130 -9.28 -8.24 -16.36
CA ALA A 130 -10.60 -8.35 -15.73
C ALA A 130 -11.28 -6.98 -15.53
N LEU A 131 -10.49 -5.93 -15.31
CA LEU A 131 -10.96 -4.57 -15.02
C LEU A 131 -11.31 -3.74 -16.27
N GLU A 132 -10.78 -4.07 -17.45
CA GLU A 132 -11.06 -3.33 -18.69
C GLU A 132 -12.55 -3.31 -19.11
N GLY A 133 -13.41 -4.12 -18.47
CA GLY A 133 -14.86 -4.15 -18.70
C GLY A 133 -15.72 -3.44 -17.64
N GLU A 134 -15.16 -2.89 -16.57
CA GLU A 134 -15.97 -2.29 -15.49
C GLU A 134 -16.58 -0.93 -15.90
N LYS A 135 -17.89 -0.81 -15.73
CA LYS A 135 -18.62 0.43 -15.97
C LYS A 135 -18.72 1.24 -14.68
N VAL A 136 -17.69 2.01 -14.37
CA VAL A 136 -17.81 3.05 -13.34
C VAL A 136 -18.75 4.14 -13.83
N ALA A 137 -19.59 4.67 -12.93
CA ALA A 137 -20.47 5.78 -13.24
C ALA A 137 -19.66 6.94 -13.85
N LYS A 138 -20.04 7.35 -15.06
CA LYS A 138 -19.46 8.52 -15.72
C LYS A 138 -19.70 9.75 -14.85
N LYS A 139 -18.64 10.47 -14.53
CA LYS A 139 -18.74 11.81 -13.92
C LYS A 139 -19.13 12.85 -14.96
N LYS A 140 -19.63 14.00 -14.50
CA LYS A 140 -19.91 15.12 -15.41
C LYS A 140 -18.61 15.76 -15.91
N PRO A 141 -18.59 16.38 -17.09
CA PRO A 141 -17.36 16.96 -17.66
C PRO A 141 -16.65 17.96 -16.76
N GLN A 142 -17.40 18.77 -15.99
CA GLN A 142 -16.85 19.79 -15.10
C GLN A 142 -16.39 19.27 -13.73
N MET A 143 -16.58 17.97 -13.45
CA MET A 143 -16.19 17.38 -12.18
C MET A 143 -14.77 16.79 -12.25
N LEU A 144 -14.02 17.00 -11.16
CA LEU A 144 -12.78 16.30 -10.88
C LEU A 144 -13.08 15.05 -10.05
N ARG A 145 -12.63 13.88 -10.50
CA ARG A 145 -12.61 12.68 -9.67
C ARG A 145 -11.23 12.54 -9.05
N ILE A 146 -11.14 12.70 -7.74
CA ILE A 146 -9.90 12.46 -7.01
C ILE A 146 -9.98 11.12 -6.28
N ALA A 147 -8.84 10.46 -6.07
CA ALA A 147 -8.77 9.21 -5.35
C ALA A 147 -7.54 9.11 -4.42
N THR A 148 -7.60 8.19 -3.47
CA THR A 148 -6.51 7.78 -2.59
C THR A 148 -6.31 6.28 -2.64
N PHE A 149 -5.06 5.83 -2.57
CA PHE A 149 -4.74 4.41 -2.56
C PHE A 149 -3.40 4.10 -1.90
N ASN A 150 -3.41 3.38 -0.78
CA ASN A 150 -2.19 2.79 -0.24
C ASN A 150 -1.76 1.62 -1.14
N VAL A 151 -0.52 1.68 -1.66
CA VAL A 151 0.03 0.70 -2.61
C VAL A 151 0.95 -0.35 -1.97
N CYS A 152 0.97 -0.45 -0.63
CA CYS A 152 1.67 -1.47 0.16
C CYS A 152 3.12 -1.65 -0.31
N HIS A 153 3.93 -0.62 -0.10
CA HIS A 153 5.32 -0.53 -0.55
C HIS A 153 5.48 -0.74 -2.08
N LEU A 154 5.19 0.30 -2.85
CA LEU A 154 5.63 0.32 -4.26
C LEU A 154 7.11 0.69 -4.30
N GLY A 155 7.96 -0.30 -4.57
CA GLY A 155 9.41 -0.16 -4.62
C GLY A 155 9.97 0.26 -5.98
N GLY A 156 11.29 0.38 -6.05
CA GLY A 156 12.01 0.54 -7.31
C GLY A 156 11.77 -0.65 -8.23
N VAL A 157 11.15 -0.41 -9.39
CA VAL A 157 11.06 -1.42 -10.45
C VAL A 157 12.40 -1.41 -11.18
N HIS A 158 13.02 -2.59 -11.31
CA HIS A 158 14.00 -2.79 -12.37
C HIS A 158 13.23 -2.77 -13.68
N VAL A 159 13.15 -1.61 -14.32
CA VAL A 159 12.50 -1.45 -15.63
C VAL A 159 13.16 -2.48 -16.55
N PRO A 160 12.40 -3.49 -17.04
CA PRO A 160 12.98 -4.40 -18.01
C PRO A 160 13.44 -3.53 -19.19
N PRO A 161 14.66 -3.73 -19.71
CA PRO A 161 15.15 -2.97 -20.85
C PRO A 161 14.09 -3.02 -21.95
N VAL A 162 13.68 -1.85 -22.43
CA VAL A 162 12.55 -1.64 -23.36
C VAL A 162 12.74 -2.38 -24.69
N ASP A 163 13.94 -2.88 -24.95
CA ASP A 163 14.26 -3.80 -26.03
C ASP A 163 14.95 -5.06 -25.47
N ARG A 164 14.27 -6.20 -25.51
CA ARG A 164 14.84 -7.53 -25.86
C ARG A 164 13.79 -8.64 -25.82
N ASP A 165 13.46 -9.05 -27.04
CA ASP A 165 13.22 -10.41 -27.51
C ASP A 165 11.90 -11.12 -27.18
N ARG A 166 11.15 -11.26 -28.27
CA ARG A 166 10.13 -12.28 -28.59
C ARG A 166 10.61 -13.73 -28.41
N ASP A 167 11.87 -13.96 -28.06
CA ASP A 167 12.50 -15.27 -28.03
C ASP A 167 12.51 -15.85 -26.61
N GLY A 168 11.32 -16.21 -26.11
CA GLY A 168 11.01 -17.38 -25.26
C GLY A 168 11.91 -17.84 -24.10
N VAL A 169 12.99 -17.16 -23.72
CA VAL A 169 13.95 -17.65 -22.72
C VAL A 169 13.73 -16.94 -21.39
N THR A 170 12.94 -17.58 -20.53
CA THR A 170 12.72 -17.16 -19.13
C THR A 170 13.97 -17.40 -18.29
N THR A 171 14.91 -16.47 -18.29
CA THR A 171 15.90 -16.40 -17.20
C THR A 171 15.26 -15.67 -16.02
N ARG A 172 15.37 -16.26 -14.81
CA ARG A 172 14.93 -15.67 -13.54
C ARG A 172 15.77 -14.42 -13.22
N GLY A 173 15.50 -13.32 -13.90
CA GLY A 173 15.99 -11.97 -13.58
C GLY A 173 15.18 -11.31 -12.45
N PRO A 174 15.58 -10.12 -11.97
CA PRO A 174 14.92 -9.41 -10.86
C PRO A 174 13.39 -9.40 -11.03
N LYS A 175 12.71 -9.77 -9.94
CA LYS A 175 11.35 -10.32 -9.84
C LYS A 175 10.34 -9.73 -10.84
N LYS A 176 9.80 -10.58 -11.73
CA LYS A 176 8.58 -10.35 -12.55
C LYS A 176 7.45 -9.64 -11.77
N LEU A 177 7.35 -9.91 -10.47
CA LEU A 177 6.37 -9.33 -9.54
C LEU A 177 6.30 -7.78 -9.57
N SER A 178 7.41 -7.09 -9.84
CA SER A 178 7.42 -5.62 -9.78
C SER A 178 6.69 -4.95 -10.95
N TRP A 179 6.64 -5.60 -12.11
CA TRP A 179 5.99 -5.05 -13.31
C TRP A 179 4.48 -5.28 -13.33
N GLU A 180 4.05 -6.46 -12.88
CA GLU A 180 2.64 -6.78 -12.76
C GLU A 180 1.91 -5.84 -11.78
N LYS A 181 2.56 -5.47 -10.67
CA LYS A 181 2.06 -4.46 -9.74
C LYS A 181 1.84 -3.11 -10.41
N VAL A 182 2.73 -2.71 -11.32
CA VAL A 182 2.58 -1.49 -12.14
C VAL A 182 1.37 -1.58 -13.07
N LEU A 183 1.22 -2.68 -13.81
CA LEU A 183 0.14 -2.85 -14.78
C LEU A 183 -1.24 -2.86 -14.13
N ASN A 184 -1.38 -3.61 -13.03
CA ASN A 184 -2.65 -3.70 -12.30
C ASN A 184 -3.00 -2.39 -11.58
N LEU A 185 -2.00 -1.67 -11.04
CA LEU A 185 -2.24 -0.32 -10.49
C LEU A 185 -2.70 0.64 -11.60
N ALA A 186 -2.05 0.62 -12.76
CA ALA A 186 -2.46 1.42 -13.92
C ALA A 186 -3.90 1.10 -14.35
N ALA A 187 -4.26 -0.17 -14.44
CA ALA A 187 -5.61 -0.58 -14.80
C ALA A 187 -6.67 -0.22 -13.75
N THR A 188 -6.32 -0.31 -12.47
CA THR A 188 -7.19 0.12 -11.37
C THR A 188 -7.47 1.62 -11.46
N VAL A 189 -6.42 2.43 -11.67
CA VAL A 189 -6.55 3.89 -11.84
C VAL A 189 -7.36 4.21 -13.10
N LYS A 190 -7.05 3.59 -14.24
CA LYS A 190 -7.77 3.76 -15.50
C LYS A 190 -9.25 3.40 -15.38
N GLY A 191 -9.56 2.25 -14.76
CA GLY A 191 -10.92 1.76 -14.55
C GLY A 191 -11.75 2.66 -13.63
N SER A 192 -11.11 3.29 -12.63
CA SER A 192 -11.79 4.20 -11.69
C SER A 192 -12.27 5.51 -12.34
N LEU A 193 -11.74 5.86 -13.52
CA LEU A 193 -11.94 7.16 -14.18
C LEU A 193 -11.51 8.36 -13.31
N ALA A 194 -10.56 8.17 -12.37
CA ALA A 194 -9.97 9.25 -11.62
C ALA A 194 -9.19 10.22 -12.53
N ASP A 195 -9.17 11.50 -12.18
CA ASP A 195 -8.28 12.50 -12.79
C ASP A 195 -7.01 12.72 -11.95
N ALA A 196 -7.06 12.41 -10.66
CA ALA A 196 -5.92 12.53 -9.76
C ALA A 196 -6.00 11.43 -8.69
N VAL A 197 -4.89 10.75 -8.43
CA VAL A 197 -4.78 9.70 -7.42
C VAL A 197 -3.56 9.97 -6.55
N VAL A 198 -3.77 9.99 -5.24
CA VAL A 198 -2.68 10.08 -4.26
C VAL A 198 -2.37 8.69 -3.74
N LEU A 199 -1.09 8.32 -3.79
CA LEU A 199 -0.57 7.02 -3.40
C LEU A 199 0.21 7.14 -2.08
N GLN A 200 -0.07 6.23 -1.14
CA GLN A 200 0.70 6.05 0.10
C GLN A 200 1.60 4.81 0.02
N GLU A 201 2.64 4.77 0.85
CA GLU A 201 3.65 3.70 0.86
C GLU A 201 4.38 3.54 -0.48
N VAL A 202 4.80 4.66 -1.05
CA VAL A 202 5.68 4.67 -2.22
C VAL A 202 7.11 4.81 -1.75
N ASP A 203 8.01 3.91 -2.13
CA ASP A 203 9.42 4.06 -1.79
C ASP A 203 10.01 5.28 -2.51
N THR A 204 10.93 6.01 -1.88
CA THR A 204 11.61 7.16 -2.53
C THR A 204 12.38 6.77 -3.80
N GLY A 205 12.72 5.48 -3.95
CA GLY A 205 13.34 4.93 -5.17
C GLY A 205 12.35 4.54 -6.27
N ALA A 206 11.04 4.60 -6.01
CA ALA A 206 10.00 4.09 -6.91
C ALA A 206 9.57 5.06 -8.00
N ARG A 207 10.26 6.19 -8.18
CA ARG A 207 9.92 7.19 -9.21
C ARG A 207 9.74 6.55 -10.60
N ALA A 208 10.64 5.65 -10.99
CA ALA A 208 10.54 4.95 -12.27
C ALA A 208 9.28 4.06 -12.36
N ALA A 209 8.93 3.38 -11.27
CA ALA A 209 7.74 2.53 -11.19
C ALA A 209 6.46 3.36 -11.36
N VAL A 210 6.32 4.45 -10.60
CA VAL A 210 5.15 5.34 -10.69
C VAL A 210 5.07 6.03 -12.06
N SER A 211 6.20 6.42 -12.65
CA SER A 211 6.22 6.93 -14.03
C SER A 211 5.78 5.88 -15.05
N CYS A 212 6.09 4.61 -14.84
CA CYS A 212 5.56 3.54 -15.69
C CYS A 212 4.04 3.42 -15.51
N VAL A 213 3.52 3.46 -14.28
CA VAL A 213 2.06 3.47 -14.03
C VAL A 213 1.38 4.58 -14.83
N ALA A 214 1.87 5.82 -14.74
CA ALA A 214 1.31 6.95 -15.50
C ALA A 214 1.32 6.70 -17.02
N ARG A 215 2.43 6.19 -17.57
CA ARG A 215 2.55 5.88 -19.00
C ARG A 215 1.56 4.81 -19.45
N GLU A 216 1.37 3.76 -18.65
CA GLU A 216 0.41 2.69 -18.95
C GLU A 216 -1.04 3.17 -18.88
N ILE A 217 -1.34 4.18 -18.06
CA ILE A 217 -2.68 4.79 -18.04
C ILE A 217 -2.92 5.64 -19.29
N GLY A 218 -1.94 6.48 -19.68
CA GLY A 218 -2.01 7.24 -20.93
C GLY A 218 -1.04 8.44 -21.00
N PRO A 219 -0.89 9.06 -22.19
CA PRO A 219 0.12 10.08 -22.46
C PRO A 219 -0.07 11.39 -21.70
N ASP A 220 -1.28 11.67 -21.22
CA ASP A 220 -1.61 12.90 -20.47
C ASP A 220 -1.35 12.77 -18.96
N TRP A 221 -0.95 11.59 -18.49
CA TRP A 221 -0.71 11.37 -17.08
C TRP A 221 0.68 11.85 -16.65
N ARG A 222 0.73 12.46 -15.48
CA ARG A 222 1.93 13.04 -14.88
C ARG A 222 2.10 12.51 -13.47
N VAL A 223 3.33 12.61 -12.97
CA VAL A 223 3.74 12.07 -11.67
C VAL A 223 4.50 13.14 -10.88
N VAL A 224 4.12 13.29 -9.61
CA VAL A 224 4.84 14.12 -8.64
C VAL A 224 5.01 13.34 -7.35
N LEU A 225 6.21 13.36 -6.77
CA LEU A 225 6.51 12.71 -5.50
C LEU A 225 6.84 13.78 -4.45
N THR A 226 6.45 13.54 -3.20
CA THR A 226 6.90 14.33 -2.07
C THR A 226 8.34 13.98 -1.67
N GLY A 227 8.89 14.71 -0.70
CA GLY A 227 10.05 14.24 0.07
C GLY A 227 9.72 12.99 0.90
N ALA A 228 10.72 12.48 1.60
CA ALA A 228 10.56 11.33 2.50
C ALA A 228 9.61 11.61 3.67
N THR A 229 8.78 10.64 4.05
CA THR A 229 7.78 10.76 5.14
C THR A 229 8.39 10.82 6.54
N SER A 230 9.64 10.37 6.68
CA SER A 230 10.38 10.38 7.94
C SER A 230 11.88 10.59 7.72
N ASN A 231 12.52 11.18 8.73
CA ASN A 231 13.97 11.36 8.75
C ASN A 231 14.72 10.07 9.14
N ASN A 232 14.04 9.15 9.81
CA ASN A 232 14.58 7.85 10.16
C ASN A 232 14.32 6.86 9.02
N PRO A 233 15.36 6.28 8.38
CA PRO A 233 15.15 5.18 7.46
C PRO A 233 14.44 4.04 8.21
N THR A 234 13.46 3.41 7.55
CA THR A 234 12.83 2.19 8.05
C THR A 234 13.90 1.10 8.29
N SER A 235 13.56 0.04 9.01
CA SER A 235 14.45 -1.13 9.21
C SER A 235 14.95 -1.76 7.90
N HIS A 236 14.36 -1.42 6.76
CA HIS A 236 14.73 -1.88 5.43
C HIS A 236 15.50 -0.85 4.59
N GLY A 237 15.85 0.32 5.14
CA GLY A 237 16.69 1.32 4.48
C GLY A 237 15.99 2.16 3.40
N ALA A 238 14.81 1.77 2.92
CA ALA A 238 13.98 2.59 2.06
C ALA A 238 13.24 3.64 2.88
N LYS A 239 13.29 4.90 2.42
CA LYS A 239 12.42 5.96 2.91
C LYS A 239 11.13 5.90 2.11
N GLU A 240 9.99 6.00 2.78
CA GLU A 240 8.69 6.13 2.11
C GLU A 240 8.46 7.60 1.70
N CYS A 241 7.61 7.82 0.71
CA CYS A 241 7.09 9.11 0.27
C CYS A 241 5.63 8.94 -0.17
N TYR A 242 4.99 10.06 -0.52
CA TYR A 242 3.70 10.03 -1.20
C TYR A 242 3.90 10.35 -2.68
N ALA A 243 3.05 9.80 -3.53
CA ALA A 243 3.02 10.16 -4.95
C ALA A 243 1.64 10.67 -5.36
N LEU A 244 1.61 11.63 -6.25
CA LEU A 244 0.42 12.08 -6.97
C LEU A 244 0.59 11.69 -8.43
N ILE A 245 -0.35 10.92 -8.95
CA ILE A 245 -0.51 10.69 -10.38
C ILE A 245 -1.78 11.40 -10.86
N TYR A 246 -1.70 12.17 -11.94
CA TYR A 246 -2.84 12.96 -12.40
C TYR A 246 -2.88 13.11 -13.92
N ASN A 247 -4.08 13.23 -14.47
CA ASN A 247 -4.33 13.53 -15.87
C ASN A 247 -4.22 15.05 -16.09
N GLU A 248 -3.13 15.49 -16.70
CA GLU A 248 -2.83 16.92 -16.89
C GLU A 248 -3.90 17.64 -17.71
N SER A 249 -4.35 17.05 -18.82
CA SER A 249 -5.37 17.64 -19.69
C SER A 249 -6.68 17.87 -18.95
N ARG A 250 -7.15 16.86 -18.20
CA ARG A 250 -8.43 16.94 -17.46
C ARG A 250 -8.34 17.90 -16.27
N VAL A 251 -7.24 17.87 -15.52
CA VAL A 251 -7.05 18.82 -14.41
C VAL A 251 -6.92 20.25 -14.94
N LYS A 252 -6.21 20.46 -16.05
CA LYS A 252 -6.09 21.76 -16.72
C LYS A 252 -7.44 22.29 -17.18
N GLU A 253 -8.28 21.44 -17.78
CA GLU A 253 -9.62 21.81 -18.22
C GLU A 253 -10.51 22.28 -17.05
N VAL A 254 -10.57 21.50 -15.96
CA VAL A 254 -11.44 21.84 -14.83
C VAL A 254 -10.93 23.05 -14.04
N LEU A 255 -9.62 23.15 -13.82
CA LEU A 255 -9.03 24.31 -13.14
C LEU A 255 -9.07 25.58 -14.02
N GLY A 256 -8.96 25.44 -15.35
CA GLY A 256 -9.09 26.56 -16.27
C GLY A 256 -10.52 27.13 -16.32
N GLY A 257 -11.53 26.30 -16.09
CA GLY A 257 -12.94 26.71 -16.22
C GLY A 257 -13.36 26.95 -17.67
N ALA A 258 -14.61 27.36 -17.86
CA ALA A 258 -15.17 27.62 -19.20
C ALA A 258 -14.45 28.81 -19.87
N GLY A 259 -13.59 28.52 -20.85
CA GLY A 259 -12.92 29.52 -21.69
C GLY A 259 -11.41 29.70 -21.48
N ALA A 260 -10.85 29.36 -20.30
CA ALA A 260 -9.41 29.53 -20.05
C ALA A 260 -8.57 28.25 -20.23
N ALA A 261 -9.21 27.11 -20.52
CA ALA A 261 -8.56 25.81 -20.64
C ALA A 261 -7.50 25.73 -21.76
N ALA A 262 -7.48 26.65 -22.74
CA ALA A 262 -6.56 26.58 -23.87
C ALA A 262 -5.14 27.10 -23.52
N GLU A 263 -5.01 28.23 -22.83
CA GLU A 263 -3.75 29.00 -22.81
C GLU A 263 -2.92 28.87 -21.51
N GLY A 264 -3.49 28.36 -20.41
CA GLY A 264 -2.74 28.22 -19.15
C GLY A 264 -1.86 26.98 -19.06
N SER A 265 -0.92 26.97 -18.10
CA SER A 265 -0.14 25.78 -17.71
C SER A 265 -0.43 25.41 -16.26
N LEU A 266 -0.29 24.12 -15.93
CA LEU A 266 -0.39 23.67 -14.55
C LEU A 266 0.96 23.86 -13.84
N ARG A 267 0.91 24.41 -12.63
CA ARG A 267 2.03 24.42 -11.69
C ARG A 267 1.70 23.46 -10.56
N VAL A 268 2.57 22.50 -10.33
CA VAL A 268 2.42 21.53 -9.23
C VAL A 268 3.51 21.76 -8.19
N GLN A 269 3.08 21.97 -6.96
CA GLN A 269 3.93 21.98 -5.78
C GLN A 269 3.66 20.73 -4.96
N SER A 270 4.71 20.16 -4.37
CA SER A 270 4.59 19.03 -3.46
C SER A 270 5.60 19.15 -2.33
N PHE A 271 5.19 18.85 -1.11
CA PHE A 271 6.07 18.87 0.04
C PHE A 271 5.57 17.97 1.17
N MET A 272 6.46 17.68 2.11
CA MET A 272 6.14 17.05 3.37
C MET A 272 5.95 18.14 4.41
N TYR A 273 4.82 18.12 5.11
CA TYR A 273 4.54 19.09 6.14
C TYR A 273 5.39 18.79 7.39
N ASP A 274 6.21 19.76 7.76
CA ASP A 274 6.82 19.87 9.08
C ASP A 274 6.82 21.33 9.54
N ARG A 275 7.31 21.61 10.76
CA ARG A 275 7.35 22.98 11.29
C ARG A 275 8.19 23.95 10.45
N MET A 276 9.17 23.45 9.72
CA MET A 276 10.08 24.24 8.88
C MET A 276 9.61 24.31 7.41
N ASN A 277 8.73 23.39 6.99
CA ASN A 277 8.23 23.27 5.64
C ASN A 277 6.69 23.26 5.63
N THR A 278 6.11 24.46 5.54
CA THR A 278 4.65 24.68 5.56
C THR A 278 4.08 25.05 4.19
N GLY A 279 4.83 24.78 3.12
CA GLY A 279 4.53 25.26 1.77
C GLY A 279 4.93 26.73 1.55
N ASP A 280 4.78 27.23 0.32
CA ASP A 280 4.99 28.65 0.04
C ASP A 280 3.77 29.51 0.44
N SER A 281 3.85 30.83 0.22
CA SER A 281 2.74 31.74 0.53
C SER A 281 1.48 31.49 -0.30
N ALA A 282 1.62 31.06 -1.55
CA ALA A 282 0.49 30.75 -2.41
C ALA A 282 -0.23 29.48 -1.94
N PHE A 283 0.52 28.46 -1.51
CA PHE A 283 -0.05 27.29 -0.86
C PHE A 283 -0.81 27.65 0.41
N ARG A 284 -0.20 28.40 1.33
CA ARG A 284 -0.85 28.74 2.61
C ARG A 284 -2.13 29.56 2.41
N SER A 285 -2.15 30.42 1.38
CA SER A 285 -3.36 31.15 0.97
C SER A 285 -4.45 30.18 0.50
N ASP A 286 -4.11 29.26 -0.41
CA ASP A 286 -5.08 28.30 -0.97
C ASP A 286 -5.58 27.28 0.04
N ALA A 287 -4.68 26.79 0.90
CA ALA A 287 -5.01 25.86 1.97
C ALA A 287 -5.77 26.53 3.12
N GLY A 288 -6.01 27.85 3.08
CA GLY A 288 -6.71 28.57 4.14
C GLY A 288 -5.99 28.49 5.49
N TRP A 289 -4.66 28.41 5.47
CA TRP A 289 -3.83 28.23 6.67
C TRP A 289 -3.38 29.56 7.30
N GLY A 290 -3.45 30.67 6.55
CA GLY A 290 -2.99 31.97 7.02
C GLY A 290 -1.54 31.93 7.53
N ASN A 291 -1.26 32.70 8.58
CA ASN A 291 0.03 32.74 9.27
C ASN A 291 0.04 31.94 10.59
N GLY A 292 -1.02 31.18 10.86
CA GLY A 292 -1.18 30.44 12.11
C GLY A 292 -0.20 29.27 12.22
N ASN A 293 0.31 29.03 13.43
CA ASN A 293 1.08 27.82 13.72
C ASN A 293 0.16 26.59 13.65
N ARG A 294 0.62 25.56 12.95
CA ARG A 294 -0.08 24.27 12.84
C ARG A 294 0.61 23.26 13.76
N ALA A 295 -0.06 22.13 14.02
CA ALA A 295 0.46 21.12 14.94
C ALA A 295 1.76 20.49 14.40
N ASP A 296 2.66 20.10 15.29
CA ASP A 296 3.92 19.44 14.91
C ASP A 296 3.72 17.94 14.77
N PHE A 297 3.77 17.45 13.53
CA PHE A 297 3.61 16.03 13.23
C PHE A 297 4.89 15.20 13.43
N THR A 298 6.01 15.84 13.81
CA THR A 298 7.21 15.09 14.22
C THR A 298 7.02 14.43 15.58
N PHE A 299 6.13 14.97 16.42
CA PHE A 299 5.90 14.56 17.81
C PHE A 299 7.20 14.29 18.58
N ALA A 300 8.17 15.21 18.46
CA ALA A 300 9.51 15.08 19.04
C ALA A 300 10.28 13.81 18.62
N GLY A 301 10.05 13.33 17.39
CA GLY A 301 10.72 12.17 16.81
C GLY A 301 10.13 10.83 17.26
N ALA A 302 8.88 10.80 17.70
CA ALA A 302 8.22 9.58 18.11
C ALA A 302 8.27 8.50 17.01
N SER A 303 8.67 7.29 17.37
CA SER A 303 8.81 6.18 16.42
C SER A 303 7.48 5.87 15.74
N GLY A 304 7.48 5.77 14.41
CA GLY A 304 6.30 5.55 13.59
C GLY A 304 5.55 6.82 13.19
N ALA A 305 5.95 8.00 13.66
CA ALA A 305 5.37 9.26 13.20
C ALA A 305 5.68 9.48 11.73
N ARG A 306 4.63 9.47 10.90
CA ARG A 306 4.70 9.79 9.48
C ARG A 306 4.19 11.22 9.29
N LEU A 307 4.96 12.04 8.59
CA LEU A 307 4.59 13.41 8.29
C LEU A 307 3.45 13.43 7.24
N PRO A 308 2.51 14.40 7.29
CA PRO A 308 1.53 14.61 6.24
C PRO A 308 2.21 15.10 4.94
N GLY A 309 1.72 14.64 3.79
CA GLY A 309 2.12 15.12 2.48
C GLY A 309 1.12 16.10 1.91
N PHE A 310 1.58 17.06 1.11
CA PHE A 310 0.71 18.00 0.42
C PHE A 310 1.08 18.13 -1.05
N PHE A 311 0.05 18.25 -1.87
CA PHE A 311 0.14 18.59 -3.28
C PHE A 311 -0.77 19.78 -3.56
N ARG A 312 -0.26 20.76 -4.32
CA ARG A 312 -1.06 21.86 -4.85
C ARG A 312 -0.89 21.91 -6.35
N ILE A 313 -1.99 21.79 -7.07
CA ILE A 313 -2.06 21.98 -8.52
C ILE A 313 -2.78 23.30 -8.77
N HIS A 314 -2.12 24.23 -9.47
CA HIS A 314 -2.66 25.55 -9.78
C HIS A 314 -2.58 25.80 -11.28
N HIS A 315 -3.63 26.40 -11.85
CA HIS A 315 -3.68 26.75 -13.26
C HIS A 315 -3.28 28.20 -13.47
N SER A 316 -2.25 28.49 -14.27
CA SER A 316 -1.68 29.84 -14.39
C SER A 316 -2.62 30.88 -15.02
N GLY A 317 -3.67 30.43 -15.72
CA GLY A 317 -4.67 31.31 -16.37
C GLY A 317 -5.96 31.46 -15.56
N SER A 318 -6.02 30.96 -14.33
CA SER A 318 -7.18 31.12 -13.44
C SER A 318 -6.73 31.24 -12.00
N GLU A 319 -7.62 31.67 -11.10
CA GLU A 319 -7.30 31.68 -9.67
C GLU A 319 -7.47 30.30 -9.01
N ARG A 320 -7.84 29.28 -9.81
CA ARG A 320 -8.27 28.00 -9.29
C ARG A 320 -7.12 27.09 -8.91
N SER A 321 -7.32 26.38 -7.81
CA SER A 321 -6.36 25.41 -7.32
C SER A 321 -7.05 24.16 -6.77
N LEU A 322 -6.34 23.05 -6.90
CA LEU A 322 -6.60 21.79 -6.21
C LEU A 322 -5.53 21.58 -5.15
N VAL A 323 -5.93 21.47 -3.89
CA VAL A 323 -5.07 21.16 -2.75
C VAL A 323 -5.41 19.78 -2.21
N LEU A 324 -4.45 18.86 -2.25
CA LEU A 324 -4.57 17.50 -1.76
C LEU A 324 -3.62 17.30 -0.59
N GLY A 325 -4.15 17.17 0.61
CA GLY A 325 -3.42 16.69 1.79
C GLY A 325 -3.52 15.18 1.87
N THR A 326 -2.44 14.51 2.27
CA THR A 326 -2.43 13.07 2.53
C THR A 326 -1.78 12.74 3.85
N ILE A 327 -2.29 11.73 4.54
CA ILE A 327 -1.64 11.13 5.70
C ILE A 327 -1.56 9.63 5.52
N HIS A 328 -0.50 9.04 6.04
CA HIS A 328 -0.47 7.63 6.39
C HIS A 328 -0.24 7.59 7.91
N ALA A 329 -1.27 7.34 8.71
CA ALA A 329 -1.16 7.40 10.17
C ALA A 329 -0.35 6.22 10.73
N ALA A 330 0.22 6.33 11.93
CA ALA A 330 1.07 5.29 12.48
C ALA A 330 0.30 3.96 12.64
N PHE A 331 0.78 2.90 11.97
CA PHE A 331 0.17 1.57 12.07
C PHE A 331 0.42 0.92 13.44
N SER A 332 1.69 0.79 13.83
CA SER A 332 2.12 0.00 14.99
C SER A 332 2.14 0.73 16.32
N ASN A 333 1.98 2.07 16.32
CA ASN A 333 2.08 2.90 17.52
C ASN A 333 0.78 3.69 17.74
N ALA A 334 -0.10 3.16 18.59
CA ALA A 334 -1.41 3.74 18.87
C ALA A 334 -1.32 5.14 19.49
N ASP A 335 -0.34 5.41 20.36
CA ASP A 335 -0.17 6.72 21.01
C ASP A 335 0.22 7.79 19.99
N VAL A 336 1.11 7.45 19.05
CA VAL A 336 1.50 8.36 17.96
C VAL A 336 0.32 8.60 17.01
N ARG A 337 -0.43 7.56 16.68
CA ARG A 337 -1.64 7.70 15.87
C ARG A 337 -2.68 8.59 16.55
N GLU A 338 -2.86 8.45 17.86
CA GLU A 338 -3.75 9.33 18.63
C GLU A 338 -3.29 10.80 18.59
N LEU A 339 -1.98 11.05 18.72
CA LEU A 339 -1.40 12.38 18.56
C LEU A 339 -1.62 12.94 17.14
N GLN A 340 -1.44 12.10 16.11
CA GLN A 340 -1.75 12.47 14.72
C GLN A 340 -3.21 12.87 14.55
N PHE A 341 -4.15 12.11 15.10
CA PHE A 341 -5.58 12.43 15.02
C PHE A 341 -5.96 13.69 15.80
N LYS A 342 -5.35 13.94 16.97
CA LYS A 342 -5.54 15.22 17.67
C LYS A 342 -5.00 16.41 16.88
N ALA A 343 -3.89 16.20 16.17
CA ALA A 343 -3.22 17.21 15.36
C ALA A 343 -3.89 17.45 14.00
N ILE A 344 -4.61 16.47 13.45
CA ILE A 344 -5.10 16.47 12.07
C ILE A 344 -6.05 17.62 11.75
N LYS A 345 -6.86 18.05 12.73
CA LYS A 345 -7.74 19.21 12.59
C LYS A 345 -6.98 20.51 12.30
N SER A 346 -5.71 20.60 12.72
CA SER A 346 -4.89 21.77 12.41
C SER A 346 -4.59 21.87 10.92
N LEU A 347 -4.60 20.76 10.17
CA LEU A 347 -4.35 20.73 8.72
C LEU A 347 -5.56 21.18 7.89
N LEU A 348 -6.76 21.19 8.48
CA LEU A 348 -7.96 21.66 7.80
C LEU A 348 -7.92 23.20 7.67
N PRO A 349 -8.39 23.76 6.55
CA PRO A 349 -8.55 25.21 6.41
C PRO A 349 -9.43 25.76 7.54
N GLU A 350 -9.13 26.98 7.97
CA GLU A 350 -10.05 27.75 8.84
C GLU A 350 -11.16 28.40 8.02
N THR A 351 -10.78 28.92 6.85
CA THR A 351 -11.69 29.46 5.85
C THR A 351 -11.27 28.95 4.49
N LEU A 352 -12.22 28.54 3.66
CA LEU A 352 -11.94 28.09 2.30
C LEU A 352 -12.92 28.72 1.33
N ASP A 353 -12.40 29.42 0.32
CA ASP A 353 -13.19 29.81 -0.83
C ASP A 353 -13.31 28.63 -1.79
N SER A 354 -14.39 27.86 -1.65
CA SER A 354 -14.68 26.70 -2.49
C SER A 354 -14.97 27.02 -3.96
N GLY A 355 -15.14 28.30 -4.35
CA GLY A 355 -15.23 28.71 -5.75
C GLY A 355 -13.86 28.85 -6.41
N ARG A 356 -12.83 29.08 -5.60
CA ARG A 356 -11.44 29.23 -6.01
C ARG A 356 -10.60 27.99 -5.71
N VAL A 357 -10.84 27.29 -4.61
CA VAL A 357 -10.00 26.16 -4.17
C VAL A 357 -10.83 24.94 -3.83
N ILE A 358 -10.48 23.81 -4.43
CA ILE A 358 -10.88 22.49 -3.96
C ILE A 358 -9.81 21.99 -3.00
N PHE A 359 -10.18 21.76 -1.74
CA PHE A 359 -9.33 21.12 -0.75
C PHE A 359 -9.83 19.70 -0.48
N ALA A 360 -8.93 18.73 -0.40
CA ALA A 360 -9.24 17.40 0.09
C ALA A 360 -8.11 16.90 1.00
N LEU A 361 -8.46 16.34 2.15
CA LEU A 361 -7.54 15.59 3.00
C LEU A 361 -7.90 14.12 2.88
N LEU A 362 -6.94 13.28 2.49
CA LEU A 362 -7.17 11.88 2.19
C LEU A 362 -6.07 10.99 2.77
N GLY A 363 -6.22 9.68 2.63
CA GLY A 363 -5.14 8.74 2.87
C GLY A 363 -5.52 7.59 3.77
N ASP A 364 -4.49 6.91 4.24
CA ASP A 364 -4.61 5.74 5.09
C ASP A 364 -4.51 6.17 6.55
N PHE A 365 -5.62 6.07 7.26
CA PHE A 365 -5.67 6.49 8.66
C PHE A 365 -5.31 5.35 9.61
N ASN A 366 -5.07 4.13 9.11
CA ASN A 366 -4.84 2.92 9.93
C ASN A 366 -5.87 2.78 11.07
N SER A 367 -7.11 3.19 10.77
CA SER A 367 -8.19 3.33 11.72
C SER A 367 -8.93 2.01 11.89
N ASP A 368 -8.21 1.05 12.47
CA ASP A 368 -8.63 -0.33 12.76
C ASP A 368 -7.46 -1.13 13.39
N ALA A 369 -6.20 -0.79 13.10
CA ALA A 369 -5.04 -1.41 13.72
C ALA A 369 -4.92 -0.98 15.19
N THR A 370 -5.41 -1.80 16.14
CA THR A 370 -5.07 -1.85 17.59
C THR A 370 -6.01 -1.22 18.64
N ASN A 371 -7.21 -0.72 18.32
CA ASN A 371 -8.08 -0.14 19.36
C ASN A 371 -8.80 -1.16 20.27
N THR A 372 -8.66 -2.47 20.06
CA THR A 372 -9.13 -3.49 21.01
C THR A 372 -8.07 -4.55 21.23
N ARG A 373 -7.76 -4.82 22.51
CA ARG A 373 -6.81 -5.84 22.95
C ARG A 373 -7.26 -7.28 22.65
N ASN A 374 -8.33 -7.48 21.87
CA ASN A 374 -8.98 -8.74 21.51
C ASN A 374 -9.79 -8.51 20.21
N MET A 375 -9.26 -8.84 19.03
CA MET A 375 -9.96 -8.56 17.75
C MET A 375 -10.72 -9.76 17.20
N ALA A 376 -12.04 -9.58 17.03
CA ALA A 376 -12.87 -10.34 16.10
C ALA A 376 -13.61 -9.42 15.08
N SER A 377 -13.45 -8.09 15.14
CA SER A 377 -14.12 -7.14 14.24
C SER A 377 -13.38 -5.80 14.12
N SER A 378 -13.21 -5.30 12.89
CA SER A 378 -12.73 -3.94 12.56
C SER A 378 -13.80 -2.88 12.87
N VAL A 379 -13.39 -1.69 13.33
CA VAL A 379 -14.26 -0.53 13.64
C VAL A 379 -13.69 0.70 12.93
N SER A 380 -14.49 1.43 12.14
CA SER A 380 -14.00 2.56 11.34
C SER A 380 -13.53 3.73 12.22
N PHE A 381 -12.68 4.63 11.69
CA PHE A 381 -12.24 5.83 12.42
C PHE A 381 -13.42 6.61 12.96
N ALA A 382 -14.42 6.85 12.10
CA ALA A 382 -15.61 7.61 12.40
C ALA A 382 -16.38 7.07 13.62
N ASP A 383 -16.29 5.76 13.86
CA ASP A 383 -16.96 5.08 14.97
C ASP A 383 -16.12 5.07 16.26
N THR A 384 -14.89 5.57 16.23
CA THR A 384 -14.06 5.79 17.43
C THR A 384 -14.45 7.08 18.14
N ALA A 385 -14.14 7.21 19.44
CA ALA A 385 -14.37 8.46 20.17
C ALA A 385 -13.62 9.65 19.55
N GLN A 386 -12.41 9.40 19.03
CA GLN A 386 -11.60 10.40 18.34
C GLN A 386 -12.20 10.78 16.99
N GLY A 387 -12.68 9.81 16.20
CA GLY A 387 -13.35 10.10 14.93
C GLY A 387 -14.69 10.79 15.13
N SER A 388 -15.41 10.47 16.21
CA SER A 388 -16.62 11.22 16.62
C SER A 388 -16.29 12.67 16.97
N ALA A 389 -15.25 12.92 17.76
CA ALA A 389 -14.80 14.29 18.06
C ALA A 389 -14.33 15.02 16.79
N PHE A 390 -13.59 14.34 15.91
CA PHE A 390 -13.17 14.88 14.63
C PHE A 390 -14.36 15.17 13.71
N ALA A 391 -15.41 14.35 13.73
CA ALA A 391 -16.63 14.59 12.97
C ALA A 391 -17.35 15.87 13.40
N GLU A 392 -17.33 16.22 14.69
CA GLU A 392 -17.82 17.51 15.16
C GLU A 392 -16.94 18.66 14.67
N ASP A 393 -15.60 18.54 14.76
CA ASP A 393 -14.66 19.53 14.20
C ASP A 393 -14.88 19.73 12.68
N LEU A 394 -15.16 18.65 11.94
CA LEU A 394 -15.48 18.70 10.51
C LEU A 394 -16.78 19.46 10.26
N LYS A 395 -17.84 19.19 11.03
CA LYS A 395 -19.12 19.92 10.92
C LYS A 395 -18.94 21.41 11.15
N GLU A 396 -18.20 21.80 12.19
CA GLU A 396 -17.91 23.21 12.50
C GLU A 396 -17.19 23.91 11.33
N ARG A 397 -16.31 23.20 10.63
CA ARG A 397 -15.56 23.71 9.47
C ARG A 397 -16.27 23.52 8.13
N SER A 398 -17.50 23.01 8.13
CA SER A 398 -18.23 22.65 6.91
C SER A 398 -17.48 21.64 6.04
N PHE A 399 -16.87 20.63 6.65
CA PHE A 399 -16.29 19.46 6.00
C PHE A 399 -17.15 18.22 6.21
N VAL A 400 -17.01 17.25 5.31
CA VAL A 400 -17.65 15.94 5.39
C VAL A 400 -16.65 14.83 5.13
N ASN A 401 -16.75 13.73 5.89
CA ASN A 401 -16.10 12.48 5.55
C ASN A 401 -16.93 11.78 4.46
N VAL A 402 -16.33 11.57 3.29
CA VAL A 402 -16.98 10.87 2.17
C VAL A 402 -16.69 9.38 2.14
N SER A 403 -15.89 8.86 3.06
CA SER A 403 -15.81 7.42 3.36
C SER A 403 -16.97 7.02 4.29
N SER A 404 -17.83 6.09 3.86
CA SER A 404 -18.96 5.61 4.68
C SER A 404 -18.70 4.15 5.02
N PRO A 405 -18.58 3.78 6.30
CA PRO A 405 -18.50 2.36 6.68
C PRO A 405 -19.80 1.62 6.30
N ASN A 406 -20.95 2.31 6.36
CA ASN A 406 -22.25 1.74 5.98
C ASN A 406 -22.40 1.47 4.47
N ASN A 407 -21.46 1.95 3.65
CA ASN A 407 -21.40 1.68 2.22
C ASN A 407 -20.17 0.84 1.85
N ALA A 408 -19.62 0.09 2.83
CA ALA A 408 -18.59 -0.92 2.61
C ALA A 408 -19.16 -2.01 1.69
N THR A 409 -18.99 -1.80 0.39
CA THR A 409 -19.59 -2.64 -0.64
C THR A 409 -18.72 -3.84 -1.00
N SER A 410 -17.73 -4.28 -0.20
CA SER A 410 -17.02 -5.52 -0.50
C SER A 410 -16.22 -6.20 0.63
N ILE A 411 -15.81 -7.41 0.26
CA ILE A 411 -15.22 -8.52 1.02
C ILE A 411 -13.73 -8.21 1.25
N GLY A 412 -13.32 -8.11 2.51
CA GLY A 412 -11.92 -8.26 2.92
C GLY A 412 -11.03 -7.01 2.79
N GLY A 413 -10.80 -6.36 3.93
CA GLY A 413 -9.76 -5.35 4.15
C GLY A 413 -9.80 -4.93 5.62
N MET A 414 -8.63 -4.97 6.28
CA MET A 414 -8.38 -4.37 7.61
C MET A 414 -8.81 -2.90 7.65
N HIS A 415 -8.20 -2.19 6.69
CA HIS A 415 -7.86 -0.79 6.76
C HIS A 415 -8.70 0.04 5.78
N TYR A 416 -9.15 1.20 6.24
CA TYR A 416 -9.97 2.13 5.45
C TYR A 416 -9.19 3.38 5.10
N ASP A 417 -9.07 3.64 3.80
CA ASP A 417 -8.71 4.96 3.30
C ASP A 417 -9.87 5.93 3.53
N GLU A 418 -9.56 7.12 4.05
CA GLU A 418 -10.54 8.17 4.32
C GLU A 418 -10.34 9.37 3.42
N VAL A 419 -11.43 10.09 3.15
CA VAL A 419 -11.41 11.32 2.35
C VAL A 419 -12.34 12.36 3.00
N PHE A 420 -11.78 13.53 3.28
CA PHE A 420 -12.44 14.68 3.89
C PHE A 420 -12.44 15.86 2.92
N VAL A 421 -13.62 16.39 2.61
CA VAL A 421 -13.79 17.49 1.66
C VAL A 421 -14.76 18.54 2.19
N PRO A 422 -14.67 19.81 1.75
CA PRO A 422 -15.65 20.83 2.06
C PRO A 422 -17.06 20.41 1.57
N SER A 423 -18.07 20.63 2.39
CA SER A 423 -19.47 20.32 2.10
C SER A 423 -20.01 21.10 0.91
N ALA A 424 -19.43 22.27 0.60
CA ALA A 424 -19.81 23.11 -0.53
C ALA A 424 -19.28 22.59 -1.89
N VAL A 425 -18.27 21.72 -1.87
CA VAL A 425 -17.67 21.10 -3.05
C VAL A 425 -18.22 19.67 -3.13
N HIS A 426 -19.49 19.49 -3.50
CA HIS A 426 -20.11 18.16 -3.48
C HIS A 426 -20.68 17.75 -4.85
N GLY A 427 -20.02 16.78 -5.48
CA GLY A 427 -20.58 15.92 -6.52
C GLY A 427 -21.27 14.68 -5.94
N ARG A 428 -21.58 13.66 -6.77
CA ARG A 428 -22.13 12.40 -6.25
C ARG A 428 -21.04 11.63 -5.49
N ARG A 429 -21.35 11.26 -4.25
CA ARG A 429 -20.52 10.37 -3.42
C ARG A 429 -20.42 8.99 -4.07
N HIS A 430 -19.20 8.57 -4.35
CA HIS A 430 -18.91 7.31 -4.99
C HIS A 430 -17.70 6.64 -4.31
N ALA A 431 -17.88 6.20 -3.06
CA ALA A 431 -16.95 5.24 -2.49
C ALA A 431 -17.23 3.88 -3.15
N HIS A 432 -16.46 3.53 -4.17
CA HIS A 432 -16.48 2.20 -4.77
C HIS A 432 -15.21 1.49 -4.42
N VAL A 433 -15.36 0.29 -3.88
CA VAL A 433 -14.25 -0.64 -3.82
C VAL A 433 -14.08 -1.28 -5.19
N PHE A 434 -12.84 -1.35 -5.66
CA PHE A 434 -12.50 -1.96 -6.94
C PHE A 434 -11.80 -3.32 -6.70
N PRO A 435 -12.31 -4.43 -7.25
CA PRO A 435 -13.59 -4.62 -7.95
C PRO A 435 -14.77 -4.63 -6.97
N THR A 436 -15.97 -4.32 -7.48
CA THR A 436 -17.19 -4.33 -6.65
C THR A 436 -17.54 -5.75 -6.18
N ARG A 437 -18.13 -5.93 -4.99
CA ARG A 437 -18.53 -7.25 -4.48
C ARG A 437 -19.42 -8.05 -5.42
N PRO A 438 -20.48 -7.48 -6.03
CA PRO A 438 -21.29 -8.25 -6.98
C PRO A 438 -20.48 -8.77 -8.16
N ARG A 439 -19.43 -8.04 -8.58
CA ARG A 439 -18.55 -8.47 -9.67
C ARG A 439 -17.56 -9.53 -9.21
N PHE A 440 -17.00 -9.38 -8.01
CA PHE A 440 -16.20 -10.45 -7.40
C PHE A 440 -17.01 -11.74 -7.27
N GLU A 441 -18.25 -11.65 -6.78
CA GLU A 441 -19.20 -12.75 -6.70
C GLU A 441 -19.59 -13.30 -8.10
N ALA A 442 -19.70 -12.46 -9.12
CA ALA A 442 -19.98 -12.88 -10.50
C ALA A 442 -18.77 -13.55 -11.18
N LEU A 443 -17.55 -13.05 -10.96
CA LEU A 443 -16.30 -13.66 -11.42
C LEU A 443 -16.08 -15.01 -10.73
N ALA A 444 -16.36 -15.05 -9.42
CA ALA A 444 -16.42 -16.26 -8.63
C ALA A 444 -17.43 -17.28 -9.19
N ALA A 445 -18.64 -16.83 -9.55
CA ALA A 445 -19.67 -17.68 -10.12
C ALA A 445 -19.34 -18.15 -11.55
N TYR A 446 -18.79 -17.27 -12.38
CA TYR A 446 -18.34 -17.61 -13.74
C TYR A 446 -17.24 -18.67 -13.71
N ALA A 447 -16.29 -18.50 -12.79
CA ALA A 447 -15.24 -19.47 -12.51
C ALA A 447 -15.83 -20.83 -12.05
N LYS A 448 -16.76 -20.81 -11.09
CA LYS A 448 -17.51 -22.01 -10.63
C LYS A 448 -18.25 -22.76 -11.74
N ASN A 449 -18.69 -22.04 -12.77
CA ASN A 449 -19.57 -22.57 -13.81
C ASN A 449 -18.87 -22.70 -15.17
N GLY A 450 -17.53 -22.81 -15.19
CA GLY A 450 -16.68 -22.77 -16.39
C GLY A 450 -17.34 -23.21 -17.69
N SER A 451 -17.38 -22.27 -18.65
CA SER A 451 -17.59 -22.43 -20.09
C SER A 451 -18.37 -23.68 -20.52
N GLY A 452 -19.69 -23.55 -20.62
CA GLY A 452 -20.49 -24.48 -21.40
C GLY A 452 -20.00 -24.51 -22.85
N ASP A 453 -19.24 -25.54 -23.19
CA ASP A 453 -19.72 -26.58 -24.11
C ASP A 453 -18.77 -27.80 -24.09
N GLY A 454 -19.31 -28.95 -23.68
CA GLY A 454 -18.75 -30.26 -24.03
C GLY A 454 -18.10 -31.07 -22.90
N GLY A 455 -18.83 -32.08 -22.42
CA GLY A 455 -18.22 -33.35 -22.00
C GLY A 455 -18.16 -33.59 -20.49
N GLY A 456 -19.10 -34.40 -19.99
CA GLY A 456 -19.15 -34.84 -18.60
C GLY A 456 -17.88 -35.56 -18.15
N GLY A 457 -17.17 -34.93 -17.23
CA GLY A 457 -16.25 -35.56 -16.30
C GLY A 457 -16.49 -34.91 -14.94
N ALA A 458 -16.44 -35.68 -13.87
CA ALA A 458 -16.67 -35.21 -12.51
C ALA A 458 -15.71 -34.07 -12.16
N GLY A 459 -16.15 -32.83 -12.40
CA GLY A 459 -15.33 -31.63 -12.30
C GLY A 459 -15.16 -31.22 -10.85
N GLU A 460 -13.91 -31.08 -10.42
CA GLU A 460 -13.56 -30.39 -9.19
C GLU A 460 -14.22 -29.00 -9.18
N GLN A 461 -14.88 -28.71 -8.06
CA GLN A 461 -15.57 -27.46 -7.80
C GLN A 461 -14.57 -26.29 -7.94
N PHE A 462 -14.70 -25.48 -8.98
CA PHE A 462 -13.80 -24.37 -9.25
C PHE A 462 -13.89 -23.34 -8.11
N ASP A 463 -12.80 -23.08 -7.39
CA ASP A 463 -12.77 -22.11 -6.30
C ASP A 463 -12.46 -20.70 -6.85
N PRO A 464 -13.36 -19.71 -6.68
CA PRO A 464 -13.12 -18.30 -6.96
C PRO A 464 -11.78 -17.76 -6.46
N LYS A 465 -11.26 -18.33 -5.37
CA LYS A 465 -9.95 -18.01 -4.79
C LYS A 465 -8.79 -18.20 -5.78
N VAL A 466 -8.96 -19.02 -6.84
CA VAL A 466 -7.90 -19.36 -7.80
C VAL A 466 -7.77 -18.34 -8.94
N VAL A 467 -8.82 -17.59 -9.25
CA VAL A 467 -8.85 -16.63 -10.39
C VAL A 467 -7.95 -15.42 -10.15
N PHE A 468 -7.71 -15.06 -8.89
CA PHE A 468 -6.94 -13.87 -8.50
C PHE A 468 -5.68 -14.22 -7.69
N THR A 469 -5.14 -15.42 -7.87
CA THR A 469 -4.03 -15.87 -7.01
C THR A 469 -2.74 -15.08 -7.29
N PRO A 470 -2.17 -14.34 -6.32
CA PRO A 470 -0.76 -13.96 -6.33
C PRO A 470 0.14 -15.20 -6.47
N VAL A 471 1.34 -15.03 -7.03
CA VAL A 471 2.30 -16.11 -7.25
C VAL A 471 2.77 -16.77 -5.92
N GLU A 472 2.49 -16.16 -4.75
CA GLU A 472 2.95 -16.61 -3.44
C GLU A 472 1.88 -17.08 -2.42
N MET A 473 0.64 -17.38 -2.80
CA MET A 473 -0.28 -18.14 -1.90
C MET A 473 -0.05 -19.66 -1.96
N ARG A 474 1.13 -20.10 -1.50
CA ARG A 474 1.40 -21.50 -1.13
C ARG A 474 1.83 -21.60 0.34
N SER A 475 0.99 -21.16 1.26
CA SER A 475 1.10 -21.56 2.67
C SER A 475 0.26 -22.81 2.91
N ARG A 476 0.92 -23.90 3.29
CA ARG A 476 0.42 -25.27 3.15
C ARG A 476 -0.46 -25.79 4.30
N ASN A 477 -0.95 -24.98 5.26
CA ASN A 477 -1.52 -25.53 6.51
C ASN A 477 -2.49 -24.64 7.33
N SER A 478 -3.19 -23.66 6.75
CA SER A 478 -4.18 -22.87 7.51
C SER A 478 -5.60 -23.40 7.33
N SER A 479 -6.44 -23.28 8.37
CA SER A 479 -7.84 -23.68 8.31
C SER A 479 -8.62 -22.82 7.28
N LYS A 480 -9.70 -23.35 6.68
CA LYS A 480 -10.47 -22.66 5.62
C LYS A 480 -10.95 -21.23 5.97
N THR A 481 -11.06 -20.91 7.27
CA THR A 481 -11.43 -19.59 7.80
C THR A 481 -10.25 -18.61 7.90
N ASP A 482 -9.01 -19.10 8.06
CA ASP A 482 -7.80 -18.27 8.10
C ASP A 482 -7.29 -17.88 6.70
N GLU A 483 -7.74 -18.57 5.64
CA GLU A 483 -7.25 -18.35 4.27
C GLU A 483 -7.78 -17.05 3.62
N LEU A 484 -8.99 -16.60 4.00
CA LEU A 484 -9.54 -15.31 3.55
C LEU A 484 -8.81 -14.12 4.16
N THR A 485 -8.27 -14.27 5.38
CA THR A 485 -7.45 -13.26 6.05
C THR A 485 -6.02 -13.16 5.48
N THR A 486 -5.61 -14.08 4.60
CA THR A 486 -4.27 -14.11 3.98
C THR A 486 -4.30 -13.86 2.47
N PHE A 487 -5.37 -13.25 1.94
CA PHE A 487 -5.47 -12.89 0.53
C PHE A 487 -4.47 -11.76 0.18
N ASN A 488 -3.20 -12.10 0.02
CA ASN A 488 -2.11 -11.19 -0.36
C ASN A 488 -1.95 -11.11 -1.88
N SER A 489 -2.98 -10.65 -2.60
CA SER A 489 -2.73 -10.36 -4.02
C SER A 489 -1.64 -9.32 -4.13
N GLU A 490 -0.74 -9.47 -5.10
CA GLU A 490 0.42 -8.59 -5.27
C GLU A 490 0.04 -7.12 -5.55
N VAL A 491 -1.27 -6.87 -5.70
CA VAL A 491 -1.89 -5.56 -5.93
C VAL A 491 -3.07 -5.28 -4.99
N TYR A 492 -3.65 -6.31 -4.37
CA TYR A 492 -4.51 -6.09 -3.21
C TYR A 492 -3.60 -5.90 -2.03
N THR A 493 -3.27 -4.63 -1.86
CA THR A 493 -3.14 -4.07 -0.54
C THR A 493 -4.43 -4.40 0.22
N ASP A 494 -4.31 -4.53 1.51
CA ASP A 494 -5.41 -4.51 2.49
C ASP A 494 -6.21 -3.19 2.49
N HIS A 495 -5.99 -2.34 1.48
CA HIS A 495 -6.61 -1.04 1.28
C HIS A 495 -7.44 -1.00 0.00
N PHE A 496 -8.41 -0.10 0.00
CA PHE A 496 -9.31 0.11 -1.12
C PHE A 496 -9.01 1.45 -1.80
N LEU A 497 -9.10 1.49 -3.13
CA LEU A 497 -9.14 2.76 -3.85
C LEU A 497 -10.42 3.50 -3.46
N VAL A 498 -10.30 4.64 -2.78
CA VAL A 498 -11.43 5.51 -2.45
C VAL A 498 -11.40 6.72 -3.35
N PHE A 499 -12.53 7.04 -4.00
CA PHE A 499 -12.63 8.22 -4.85
C PHE A 499 -13.87 9.07 -4.60
N VAL A 500 -13.81 10.34 -5.02
CA VAL A 500 -14.90 11.31 -4.89
C VAL A 500 -14.92 12.26 -6.09
N ASP A 501 -16.13 12.57 -6.56
CA ASP A 501 -16.38 13.56 -7.60
C ASP A 501 -16.58 14.95 -6.95
N LEU A 502 -15.77 15.93 -7.37
CA LEU A 502 -15.69 17.28 -6.84
C LEU A 502 -15.94 18.31 -7.94
N GLU A 503 -16.58 19.42 -7.58
CA GLU A 503 -16.93 20.54 -8.48
C GLU A 503 -16.75 21.85 -7.70
N PHE A 504 -16.18 22.88 -8.31
CA PHE A 504 -16.04 24.18 -7.64
C PHE A 504 -17.42 24.77 -7.31
N LYS A 505 -17.51 25.45 -6.18
CA LYS A 505 -18.71 26.19 -5.80
C LYS A 505 -18.92 27.35 -6.78
N GLY A 506 -19.99 27.29 -7.57
CA GLY A 506 -20.30 28.31 -8.57
C GLY A 506 -20.08 27.89 -10.02
N ASP A 507 -19.30 26.82 -10.27
CA ASP A 507 -19.17 26.17 -11.59
C ASP A 507 -20.38 25.36 -12.01
N ALA A 508 -21.35 25.23 -11.10
CA ALA A 508 -22.70 25.04 -11.54
C ALA A 508 -23.13 26.30 -12.34
N GLU A 509 -22.75 26.35 -13.62
CA GLU A 509 -23.44 27.04 -14.70
C GLU A 509 -24.94 26.69 -14.75
N GLY A 510 -25.46 25.93 -13.79
CA GLY A 510 -26.85 25.67 -13.51
C GLY A 510 -27.44 26.37 -12.28
N SER A 511 -26.83 27.37 -11.64
CA SER A 511 -27.62 28.23 -10.73
C SER A 511 -28.53 29.14 -11.58
N PHE A 512 -27.93 30.03 -12.37
CA PHE A 512 -28.67 30.97 -13.21
C PHE A 512 -29.33 30.32 -14.43
N SER A 513 -28.73 29.27 -15.02
CA SER A 513 -29.39 28.57 -16.13
C SER A 513 -30.66 27.82 -15.72
N LYS A 514 -30.77 27.42 -14.43
CA LYS A 514 -31.99 26.83 -13.86
C LYS A 514 -33.00 27.88 -13.41
N MET A 515 -32.56 29.09 -13.08
CA MET A 515 -33.46 30.20 -12.79
C MET A 515 -34.31 30.54 -14.02
N THR A 516 -35.56 30.86 -13.77
CA THR A 516 -36.48 31.45 -14.74
C THR A 516 -36.02 32.87 -15.09
N VAL A 517 -36.51 33.40 -16.21
CA VAL A 517 -36.24 34.80 -16.59
C VAL A 517 -36.67 35.78 -15.48
N ALA A 518 -37.72 35.46 -14.73
CA ALA A 518 -38.18 36.29 -13.62
C ALA A 518 -37.18 36.31 -12.45
N GLU A 519 -36.68 35.16 -12.04
CA GLU A 519 -35.66 35.04 -10.98
C GLU A 519 -34.34 35.71 -11.39
N LEU A 520 -33.92 35.53 -12.65
CA LEU A 520 -32.73 36.21 -13.20
C LEU A 520 -32.88 37.73 -13.15
N ARG A 521 -34.05 38.26 -13.51
CA ARG A 521 -34.33 39.70 -13.43
C ARG A 521 -34.40 40.18 -11.98
N ALA A 522 -34.96 39.39 -11.07
CA ALA A 522 -35.02 39.75 -9.65
C ALA A 522 -33.62 39.84 -9.04
N GLU A 523 -32.75 38.88 -9.36
CA GLU A 523 -31.37 38.88 -8.91
C GLU A 523 -30.57 40.05 -9.52
N LEU A 524 -30.73 40.32 -10.82
CA LEU A 524 -30.13 41.50 -11.46
C LEU A 524 -30.63 42.81 -10.85
N LYS A 525 -31.92 42.90 -10.53
CA LYS A 525 -32.50 44.08 -9.87
C LYS A 525 -31.93 44.28 -8.47
N LYS A 526 -31.74 43.19 -7.71
CA LYS A 526 -31.10 43.22 -6.38
C LYS A 526 -29.67 43.76 -6.45
N ARG A 527 -28.97 43.52 -7.55
CA ARG A 527 -27.62 44.03 -7.84
C ARG A 527 -27.61 45.39 -8.56
N ASN A 528 -28.76 46.07 -8.67
CA ASN A 528 -28.92 47.32 -9.42
C ASN A 528 -28.42 47.26 -10.88
N GLN A 529 -28.47 46.07 -11.50
CA GLN A 529 -28.09 45.89 -12.89
C GLN A 529 -29.29 45.99 -13.85
N LYS A 530 -28.99 46.21 -15.13
CA LYS A 530 -29.98 46.20 -16.20
C LYS A 530 -30.70 44.85 -16.22
N VAL A 531 -32.04 44.86 -16.22
CA VAL A 531 -32.90 43.64 -16.21
C VAL A 531 -33.48 43.29 -17.59
N SER A 532 -33.22 44.11 -18.62
CA SER A 532 -33.71 43.85 -19.98
C SER A 532 -32.81 42.86 -20.71
N GLY A 533 -33.37 42.01 -21.55
CA GLY A 533 -32.62 41.09 -22.42
C GLY A 533 -33.19 39.68 -22.48
N LYS A 534 -32.61 38.87 -23.37
CA LYS A 534 -32.90 37.43 -23.47
C LYS A 534 -32.25 36.69 -22.30
N LYS A 535 -32.75 35.49 -21.95
CA LYS A 535 -32.24 34.69 -20.83
C LYS A 535 -30.70 34.56 -20.82
N ALA A 536 -30.12 34.28 -21.99
CA ALA A 536 -28.67 34.17 -22.15
C ALA A 536 -27.93 35.47 -21.80
N GLU A 537 -28.46 36.63 -22.17
CA GLU A 537 -27.87 37.94 -21.85
C GLU A 537 -27.98 38.30 -20.36
N LEU A 538 -29.04 37.83 -19.69
CA LEU A 538 -29.23 38.00 -18.24
C LEU A 538 -28.26 37.10 -17.46
N ILE A 539 -28.10 35.85 -17.89
CA ILE A 539 -27.11 34.92 -17.32
C ILE A 539 -25.71 35.48 -17.51
N ALA A 540 -25.35 35.91 -18.73
CA ALA A 540 -24.03 36.49 -19.01
C ALA A 540 -23.72 37.69 -18.11
N ARG A 541 -24.70 38.56 -17.82
CA ARG A 541 -24.53 39.68 -16.89
C ARG A 541 -24.29 39.22 -15.45
N LEU A 542 -25.06 38.24 -14.98
CA LEU A 542 -24.91 37.68 -13.63
C LEU A 542 -23.59 36.90 -13.47
N THR A 543 -23.08 36.31 -14.55
CA THR A 543 -21.81 35.58 -14.55
C THR A 543 -20.59 36.52 -14.71
N ALA A 544 -20.70 37.58 -15.51
CA ALA A 544 -19.59 38.51 -15.78
C ALA A 544 -19.15 39.33 -14.56
N GLU A 545 -20.04 39.56 -13.59
CA GLU A 545 -19.73 40.37 -12.39
C GLU A 545 -19.06 39.56 -11.26
N GLY A 546 -18.95 38.23 -11.40
CA GLY A 546 -18.27 37.39 -10.41
C GLY A 546 -16.73 37.36 -10.50
N GLY A 547 -16.13 38.17 -11.38
CA GLY A 547 -14.69 38.19 -11.66
C GLY A 547 -14.02 39.56 -11.57
N GLY A 548 -14.62 40.50 -10.85
CA GLY A 548 -14.09 41.86 -10.68
C GLY A 548 -14.34 42.40 -9.28
N ASP A 549 -13.49 41.99 -8.33
CA ASP A 549 -13.04 42.77 -7.18
C ASP A 549 -11.70 42.21 -6.67
#